data_AF-A0A2D9LZR9-F1
#
_entry.id   AF-A0A2D9LZR9-F1
#
_cell.length_a   1.000
_cell.length_b   1.000
_cell.length_c   1.000
_cell.angle_alpha   90.00
_cell.angle_beta   90.00
_cell.angle_gamma   90.00
#
_symmetry.space_group_name_H-M   'P 1'
#
loop_
_entity.id
_entity.type
_entity.pdbx_description
1 polymer ?
#
loop_
_entity_poly.entity_id
_entity_poly.type
_entity_poly.pdbx_seq_one_letter_code
_entity_poly.pdbx_strand_id
1 'polypeptide(L)'
;MKFFESRVGPSIFETYYRHAAKALETVEHMECCVAVACEDGDASDAIEATSKAELEADELKNELREVMRGSVRLAISKEIFLDMISQQDRIADYAENVAEIISFRPLFEDTKARKLLMTQAQAVQTTVNEYAKAVEKL
;
A
#
# COMPACT_ATOMS: atom_id res chain seq x y z
N MET A 1 9.33 -5.38 -38.56
CA MET A 1 10.44 -6.09 -37.89
C MET A 1 9.92 -6.50 -36.51
N LYS A 2 9.47 -7.75 -36.37
CA LYS A 2 8.94 -8.32 -35.13
C LYS A 2 10.11 -8.84 -34.30
N PHE A 3 10.42 -8.21 -33.16
CA PHE A 3 11.33 -8.74 -32.14
C PHE A 3 10.96 -8.15 -30.77
N PHE A 4 9.78 -8.51 -30.26
CA PHE A 4 9.41 -8.34 -28.86
C PHE A 4 8.50 -9.50 -28.45
N GLU A 5 9.02 -10.72 -28.54
CA GLU A 5 8.44 -11.88 -27.87
C GLU A 5 9.59 -12.63 -27.21
N SER A 6 9.80 -12.36 -25.92
CA SER A 6 10.17 -13.37 -24.90
C SER A 6 10.60 -12.68 -23.59
N ARG A 7 9.59 -12.30 -22.81
CA ARG A 7 9.57 -12.37 -21.34
C ARG A 7 8.10 -12.24 -20.97
N VAL A 8 7.42 -13.38 -20.87
CA VAL A 8 6.02 -13.45 -20.42
C VAL A 8 6.06 -13.20 -18.92
N GLY A 9 6.11 -11.92 -18.56
CA GLY A 9 5.91 -11.37 -17.23
C GLY A 9 5.13 -10.07 -17.39
N PRO A 10 4.43 -9.60 -16.35
CA PRO A 10 3.70 -8.35 -16.39
C PRO A 10 4.63 -7.19 -16.82
N SER A 11 4.05 -6.20 -17.51
CA SER A 11 4.80 -4.97 -17.83
C SER A 11 5.30 -4.31 -16.54
N ILE A 12 6.42 -3.59 -16.57
CA ILE A 12 6.90 -2.82 -15.40
C ILE A 12 5.82 -1.87 -14.86
N PHE A 13 4.98 -1.31 -15.75
CA PHE A 13 3.86 -0.47 -15.36
C PHE A 13 2.71 -1.27 -14.76
N GLU A 14 2.46 -2.48 -15.23
CA GLU A 14 1.47 -3.37 -14.63
C GLU A 14 1.87 -3.78 -13.20
N THR A 15 3.14 -4.12 -12.97
CA THR A 15 3.66 -4.37 -11.62
C THR A 15 3.58 -3.10 -10.76
N TYR A 16 3.83 -1.91 -11.32
CA TYR A 16 3.67 -0.63 -10.62
C TYR A 16 2.20 -0.33 -10.24
N TYR A 17 1.24 -0.63 -11.12
CA TYR A 17 -0.19 -0.51 -10.79
C TYR A 17 -0.60 -1.51 -9.71
N ARG A 18 -0.14 -2.75 -9.80
CA ARG A 18 -0.40 -3.78 -8.78
C ARG A 18 0.18 -3.39 -7.43
N HIS A 19 1.35 -2.76 -7.40
CA HIS A 19 1.96 -2.25 -6.16
C HIS A 19 1.09 -1.14 -5.54
N ALA A 20 0.58 -0.20 -6.34
CA ALA A 20 -0.36 0.82 -5.86
C ALA A 20 -1.67 0.22 -5.33
N ALA A 21 -2.23 -0.77 -6.04
CA ALA A 21 -3.45 -1.47 -5.63
C ALA A 21 -3.23 -2.22 -4.31
N LYS A 22 -2.05 -2.83 -4.13
CA LYS A 22 -1.71 -3.53 -2.90
C LYS A 22 -1.51 -2.57 -1.73
N ALA A 23 -0.87 -1.41 -1.96
CA ALA A 23 -0.79 -0.36 -0.93
C ALA A 23 -2.18 0.18 -0.51
N LEU A 24 -3.13 0.28 -1.44
CA LEU A 24 -4.53 0.58 -1.11
C LEU A 24 -5.16 -0.52 -0.26
N GLU A 25 -5.00 -1.78 -0.64
CA GLU A 25 -5.51 -2.93 0.12
C GLU A 25 -4.95 -2.96 1.56
N THR A 26 -3.65 -2.68 1.75
CA THR A 26 -3.03 -2.53 3.07
C THR A 26 -3.74 -1.43 3.89
N VAL A 27 -4.03 -0.28 3.27
CA VAL A 27 -4.73 0.83 3.93
C VAL A 27 -6.18 0.48 4.26
N GLU A 28 -6.87 -0.29 3.42
CA GLU A 28 -8.23 -0.77 3.67
C GLU A 28 -8.28 -1.73 4.86
N HIS A 29 -7.31 -2.65 4.98
CA HIS A 29 -7.19 -3.51 6.15
C HIS A 29 -6.83 -2.72 7.42
N MET A 30 -5.96 -1.71 7.31
CA MET A 30 -5.65 -0.81 8.43
C MET A 30 -6.88 -0.01 8.88
N GLU A 31 -7.71 0.49 7.96
CA GLU A 31 -8.95 1.19 8.30
C GLU A 31 -9.93 0.27 9.05
N CYS A 32 -10.04 -0.99 8.62
CA CYS A 32 -10.81 -2.02 9.33
C CYS A 32 -10.24 -2.28 10.74
N CYS A 33 -8.91 -2.38 10.87
CA CYS A 33 -8.24 -2.53 12.17
C CYS A 33 -8.58 -1.37 13.12
N VAL A 34 -8.54 -0.13 12.62
CA VAL A 34 -8.93 1.06 13.38
C VAL A 34 -10.41 1.01 13.77
N ALA A 35 -11.29 0.61 12.87
CA ALA A 35 -12.73 0.51 13.13
C ALA A 35 -13.02 -0.47 14.27
N VAL A 36 -12.48 -1.68 14.18
CA VAL A 36 -12.66 -2.73 15.20
C VAL A 36 -12.07 -2.30 16.55
N ALA A 37 -10.86 -1.72 16.54
CA ALA A 37 -10.22 -1.26 17.77
C ALA A 37 -10.95 -0.09 18.44
N CYS A 38 -11.61 0.79 17.67
CA CYS A 38 -12.44 1.87 18.22
C CYS A 38 -13.67 1.36 18.97
N GLU A 39 -14.16 0.16 18.62
CA GLU A 39 -15.28 -0.52 19.27
C GLU A 39 -14.85 -1.54 20.35
N ASP A 40 -13.57 -1.53 20.74
CA ASP A 40 -12.96 -2.50 21.67
C ASP A 40 -13.09 -3.96 21.19
N GLY A 41 -13.21 -4.16 19.88
CA GLY A 41 -13.24 -5.48 19.27
C GLY A 41 -11.85 -6.09 19.11
N ASP A 42 -11.83 -7.39 18.80
CA ASP A 42 -10.60 -8.12 18.46
C ASP A 42 -10.20 -7.83 17.00
N ALA A 43 -9.16 -7.02 16.82
CA ALA A 43 -8.67 -6.61 15.50
C ALA A 43 -7.64 -7.60 14.89
N SER A 44 -7.42 -8.77 15.50
CA SER A 44 -6.36 -9.71 15.09
C SER A 44 -6.41 -10.09 13.61
N ASP A 45 -7.60 -10.41 13.08
CA ASP A 45 -7.77 -10.77 11.66
C ASP A 45 -7.41 -9.60 10.73
N ALA A 46 -7.79 -8.37 11.09
CA ALA A 46 -7.48 -7.18 10.31
C ALA A 46 -5.99 -6.80 10.37
N ILE A 47 -5.35 -7.04 11.52
CA ILE A 47 -3.90 -6.85 11.68
C ILE A 47 -3.14 -7.85 10.79
N GLU A 48 -3.50 -9.13 10.83
CA GLU A 48 -2.89 -10.16 9.99
C GLU A 48 -3.09 -9.85 8.50
N ALA A 49 -4.30 -9.44 8.12
CA ALA A 49 -4.59 -9.02 6.75
C ALA A 49 -3.76 -7.80 6.31
N THR A 50 -3.57 -6.81 7.19
CA THR A 50 -2.75 -5.63 6.92
C THR A 50 -1.29 -6.02 6.66
N SER A 51 -0.68 -6.80 7.57
CA SER A 51 0.72 -7.22 7.43
C SER A 51 0.94 -8.12 6.21
N LYS A 52 -0.01 -9.01 5.91
CA LYS A 52 0.04 -9.82 4.69
C LYS A 52 0.00 -8.97 3.41
N ALA A 53 -0.88 -7.98 3.37
CA ALA A 53 -0.98 -7.08 2.22
C ALA A 53 0.28 -6.21 2.06
N GLU A 54 0.84 -5.69 3.16
CA GLU A 54 2.13 -5.00 3.15
C GLU A 54 3.24 -5.89 2.59
N LEU A 55 3.33 -7.14 3.04
CA LEU A 55 4.36 -8.07 2.57
C LEU A 55 4.27 -8.30 1.06
N GLU A 56 3.04 -8.47 0.54
CA GLU A 56 2.80 -8.57 -0.89
C GLU A 56 3.16 -7.27 -1.65
N ALA A 57 3.02 -6.09 -1.02
CA ALA A 57 3.48 -4.82 -1.58
C ALA A 57 5.02 -4.75 -1.62
N ASP A 58 5.71 -5.13 -0.54
CA ASP A 58 7.18 -5.18 -0.50
C ASP A 58 7.75 -6.13 -1.57
N GLU A 59 7.12 -7.29 -1.78
CA GLU A 59 7.48 -8.23 -2.85
C GLU A 59 7.40 -7.56 -4.24
N LEU A 60 6.31 -6.83 -4.52
CA LEU A 60 6.14 -6.09 -5.77
C LEU A 60 7.15 -4.94 -5.92
N LYS A 61 7.44 -4.21 -4.83
CA LYS A 61 8.51 -3.20 -4.82
C LYS A 61 9.86 -3.82 -5.18
N ASN A 62 10.18 -4.98 -4.60
CA ASN A 62 11.44 -5.66 -4.85
C ASN A 62 11.52 -6.12 -6.32
N GLU A 63 10.43 -6.65 -6.88
CA GLU A 63 10.33 -6.97 -8.31
C GLU A 63 10.63 -5.74 -9.18
N LEU A 64 9.99 -4.60 -8.89
CA LEU A 64 10.20 -3.34 -9.61
C LEU A 64 11.66 -2.87 -9.50
N ARG A 65 12.25 -2.91 -8.31
CA ARG A 65 13.65 -2.51 -8.08
C ARG A 65 14.62 -3.39 -8.88
N GLU A 66 14.39 -4.69 -8.95
CA GLU A 66 15.23 -5.59 -9.73
C GLU A 66 15.14 -5.31 -11.24
N VAL A 67 13.95 -5.02 -11.75
CA VAL A 67 13.77 -4.57 -13.14
C VAL A 67 14.56 -3.27 -13.39
N MET A 68 14.53 -2.32 -12.46
CA MET A 68 15.21 -1.03 -12.60
C MET A 68 16.75 -1.12 -12.58
N ARG A 69 17.33 -2.16 -11.99
CA ARG A 69 18.77 -2.45 -12.08
C ARG A 69 19.20 -2.84 -13.50
N GLY A 70 18.29 -3.41 -14.29
CA GLY A 70 18.54 -3.81 -15.67
C GLY A 70 18.53 -2.66 -16.68
N SER A 71 18.76 -2.99 -17.95
CA SER A 71 18.63 -2.05 -19.07
C SER A 71 17.16 -1.85 -19.46
N VAL A 72 16.51 -0.87 -18.85
CA VAL A 72 15.12 -0.48 -19.12
C VAL A 72 15.08 0.88 -19.80
N ARG A 73 14.24 1.03 -20.82
CA ARG A 73 13.91 2.33 -21.43
C ARG A 73 12.53 2.75 -20.95
N LEU A 74 12.48 3.89 -20.25
CA LEU A 74 11.25 4.50 -19.76
C LEU A 74 11.06 5.87 -20.42
N ALA A 75 9.83 6.37 -20.43
CA ALA A 75 9.52 7.73 -20.87
C ALA A 75 9.99 8.80 -19.85
N ILE A 76 10.25 8.38 -18.61
CA ILE A 76 10.77 9.18 -17.50
C ILE A 76 12.13 8.65 -17.05
N SER A 77 12.86 9.44 -16.25
CA SER A 77 14.14 8.99 -15.71
C SER A 77 13.96 7.85 -14.71
N LYS A 78 15.00 7.03 -14.53
CA LYS A 78 14.98 5.92 -13.57
C LYS A 78 14.83 6.41 -12.14
N GLU A 79 15.48 7.53 -11.83
CA GLU A 79 15.46 8.16 -10.52
C GLU A 79 14.03 8.59 -10.16
N ILE A 80 13.32 9.26 -11.08
CA ILE A 80 11.92 9.65 -10.88
C ILE A 80 11.04 8.42 -10.66
N PHE A 81 11.22 7.36 -11.44
CA PHE A 81 10.42 6.15 -11.28
C PHE A 81 10.69 5.42 -9.96
N LEU A 82 11.96 5.38 -9.51
CA LEU A 82 12.31 4.84 -8.19
C LEU A 82 11.70 5.67 -7.06
N ASP A 83 11.69 7.00 -7.18
CA ASP A 83 11.01 7.86 -6.21
C ASP A 83 9.51 7.58 -6.16
N MET A 84 8.86 7.38 -7.32
CA MET A 84 7.44 7.01 -7.40
C MET A 84 7.15 5.68 -6.69
N ILE A 85 7.99 4.65 -6.89
CA ILE A 85 7.88 3.36 -6.18
C ILE A 85 8.01 3.58 -4.68
N SER A 86 8.99 4.38 -4.24
CA SER A 86 9.20 4.69 -2.82
C SER A 86 8.05 5.48 -2.19
N GLN A 87 7.29 6.28 -2.94
CA GLN A 87 6.09 6.93 -2.38
C GLN A 87 4.95 5.93 -2.13
N GLN A 88 4.76 4.95 -3.02
CA GLN A 88 3.76 3.88 -2.84
C GLN A 88 4.09 3.00 -1.64
N ASP A 89 5.35 2.62 -1.52
CA ASP A 89 5.87 1.79 -0.43
C ASP A 89 5.55 2.40 0.94
N ARG A 90 5.86 3.68 1.10
CA ARG A 90 5.60 4.40 2.36
C ARG A 90 4.13 4.42 2.75
N ILE A 91 3.20 4.33 1.80
CA ILE A 91 1.76 4.26 2.12
C ILE A 91 1.46 2.92 2.81
N ALA A 92 1.95 1.81 2.24
CA ALA A 92 1.80 0.48 2.83
C ALA A 92 2.50 0.39 4.19
N ASP A 93 3.76 0.85 4.28
CA ASP A 93 4.53 0.87 5.53
C ASP A 93 3.78 1.61 6.65
N TYR A 94 3.24 2.80 6.36
CA TYR A 94 2.54 3.58 7.38
C TYR A 94 1.23 2.94 7.81
N ALA A 95 0.54 2.23 6.92
CA ALA A 95 -0.65 1.48 7.26
C ALA A 95 -0.33 0.28 8.17
N GLU A 96 0.72 -0.47 7.87
CA GLU A 96 1.19 -1.56 8.73
C GLU A 96 1.61 -1.04 10.12
N ASN A 97 2.38 0.05 10.19
CA ASN A 97 2.78 0.66 11.46
C ASN A 97 1.57 0.99 12.37
N VAL A 98 0.45 1.44 11.80
CA VAL A 98 -0.77 1.69 12.57
C VAL A 98 -1.37 0.39 13.11
N ALA A 99 -1.46 -0.65 12.28
CA ALA A 99 -1.94 -1.97 12.70
C ALA A 99 -1.04 -2.61 13.77
N GLU A 100 0.28 -2.50 13.63
CA GLU A 100 1.25 -2.95 14.63
C GLU A 100 1.03 -2.24 15.98
N ILE A 101 0.86 -0.92 15.98
CA ILE A 101 0.60 -0.16 17.22
C ILE A 101 -0.66 -0.66 17.93
N ILE A 102 -1.72 -0.96 17.17
CA ILE A 102 -2.97 -1.51 17.71
C ILE A 102 -2.76 -2.92 18.26
N SER A 103 -1.89 -3.73 17.64
CA SER A 103 -1.58 -5.08 18.13
C SER A 103 -0.91 -5.11 19.52
N PHE A 104 -0.13 -4.07 19.85
CA PHE A 104 0.61 -4.02 21.11
C PHE A 104 -0.21 -3.54 22.31
N ARG A 105 -1.27 -2.75 22.06
CA ARG A 105 -2.08 -2.16 23.13
C ARG A 105 -3.46 -1.72 22.65
N PRO A 106 -4.49 -1.79 23.52
CA PRO A 106 -5.80 -1.23 23.20
C PRO A 106 -5.72 0.30 23.03
N LEU A 107 -6.69 0.84 22.28
CA LEU A 107 -6.84 2.28 22.14
C LEU A 107 -7.25 2.93 23.46
N PHE A 108 -6.78 4.15 23.69
CA PHE A 108 -7.17 4.95 24.85
C PHE A 108 -8.70 5.09 24.92
N GLU A 109 -9.25 4.95 26.13
CA GLU A 109 -10.69 5.02 26.41
C GLU A 109 -11.19 6.48 26.37
N ASP A 110 -11.22 7.07 25.18
CA ASP A 110 -11.78 8.40 24.94
C ASP A 110 -12.61 8.38 23.65
N THR A 111 -13.93 8.56 23.80
CA THR A 111 -14.89 8.51 22.70
C THR A 111 -14.60 9.57 21.62
N LYS A 112 -14.13 10.75 22.01
CA LYS A 112 -13.82 11.83 21.05
C LYS A 112 -12.56 11.49 20.28
N ALA A 113 -11.53 10.99 20.94
CA ALA A 113 -10.28 10.59 20.31
C ALA A 113 -10.51 9.45 19.30
N ARG A 114 -11.26 8.42 19.68
CA ARG A 114 -11.61 7.29 18.79
C ARG A 114 -12.39 7.73 17.56
N LYS A 115 -13.38 8.63 17.73
CA LYS A 115 -14.12 9.19 16.58
C LYS A 115 -13.22 9.98 15.62
N LEU A 116 -12.27 10.75 16.15
CA LEU A 116 -11.31 11.50 15.32
C LEU A 116 -10.35 10.57 14.60
N LEU A 117 -9.86 9.53 15.27
CA LEU A 117 -9.01 8.50 14.68
C LEU A 117 -9.71 7.79 13.52
N MET A 118 -10.97 7.38 13.72
CA MET A 118 -11.77 6.75 12.67
C MET A 118 -11.96 7.68 11.46
N THR A 119 -12.28 8.95 11.71
CA THR A 119 -12.43 9.97 10.65
C THR A 119 -11.13 10.14 9.86
N GLN A 120 -9.98 10.10 10.54
CA GLN A 120 -8.67 10.19 9.91
C GLN A 120 -8.37 8.96 9.06
N ALA A 121 -8.62 7.75 9.56
CA ALA A 121 -8.41 6.50 8.83
C ALA A 121 -9.21 6.47 7.51
N GLN A 122 -10.49 6.88 7.56
CA GLN A 122 -11.35 6.98 6.38
C GLN A 122 -10.87 8.02 5.36
N ALA A 123 -10.39 9.17 5.85
CA ALA A 123 -9.82 10.19 4.98
C ALA A 123 -8.55 9.69 4.29
N VAL A 124 -7.67 8.99 5.01
CA VAL A 124 -6.47 8.35 4.44
C VAL A 124 -6.88 7.34 3.37
N GLN A 125 -7.77 6.39 3.67
CA GLN A 125 -8.26 5.41 2.69
C GLN A 125 -8.83 6.08 1.44
N THR A 126 -9.68 7.10 1.61
CA THR A 126 -10.28 7.83 0.48
C THR A 126 -9.22 8.46 -0.41
N THR A 127 -8.21 9.11 0.19
CA THR A 127 -7.13 9.76 -0.57
C THR A 127 -6.20 8.76 -1.27
N VAL A 128 -5.92 7.62 -0.64
CA VAL A 128 -5.11 6.54 -1.24
C VAL A 128 -5.88 5.87 -2.39
N ASN A 129 -7.19 5.73 -2.29
CA ASN A 129 -8.03 5.24 -3.38
C ASN A 129 -7.98 6.17 -4.61
N GLU A 130 -8.08 7.49 -4.40
CA GLU A 130 -7.91 8.45 -5.51
C GLU A 130 -6.50 8.41 -6.10
N TYR A 131 -5.47 8.20 -5.26
CA TYR A 131 -4.11 7.97 -5.72
C TYR A 131 -3.99 6.70 -6.61
N ALA A 132 -4.54 5.57 -6.17
CA ALA A 132 -4.52 4.32 -6.93
C ALA A 132 -5.22 4.48 -8.29
N LYS A 133 -6.39 5.13 -8.33
CA LYS A 133 -7.11 5.47 -9.58
C LYS A 133 -6.31 6.39 -10.50
N ALA A 134 -5.49 7.29 -9.95
CA ALA A 134 -4.62 8.16 -10.74
C ALA A 134 -3.47 7.36 -11.35
N VAL A 135 -2.90 6.42 -10.58
CA VAL A 135 -1.84 5.52 -11.02
C VAL A 135 -2.30 4.61 -12.16
N GLU A 136 -3.51 4.04 -12.09
CA GLU A 136 -4.10 3.20 -13.16
C GLU A 136 -4.28 3.92 -14.51
N LYS A 137 -4.26 5.27 -14.51
CA LYS A 137 -4.45 6.10 -15.71
C LYS A 137 -3.14 6.56 -16.37
N LEU A 138 -1.99 6.29 -15.76
CA LEU A 138 -0.66 6.60 -16.31
C LEU A 138 -0.31 5.66 -17.46
#